data_AF-A0A1D6IWV4-F1
#
_entry.id   AF-A0A1D6IWV4-F1
#
_cell.length_a   1.000
_cell.length_b   1.000
_cell.length_c   1.000
_cell.angle_alpha   90.00
_cell.angle_beta   90.00
_cell.angle_gamma   90.00
#
_symmetry.space_group_name_H-M   'P 1'
#
loop_
_entity.id
_entity.type
_entity.pdbx_description
1 polymer ?
#
loop_
_entity_poly.entity_id
_entity_poly.type
_entity_poly.pdbx_seq_one_letter_code
_entity_poly.pdbx_strand_id
1 'polypeptide(L)'
;MMEKKDAIRKMVVDSKWYDLPDVKSKKGKEATTMVLSIPFWIGVSLCLKVFEPLVKLLRLVDGDVKSSMGFLYGELINAKKAIKEALGMLRQNTKKL
;
A
#
# COMPACT_ATOMS: atom_id res chain seq x y z
N MET A 1 6.71 2.50 2.96
CA MET A 1 6.53 2.84 1.53
C MET A 1 5.85 4.20 1.34
N MET A 2 4.70 4.46 1.97
CA MET A 2 4.04 5.79 1.90
C MET A 2 4.92 6.95 2.40
N GLU A 3 5.74 6.71 3.43
CA GLU A 3 6.70 7.70 3.96
C GLU A 3 7.74 8.17 2.93
N LYS A 4 8.04 7.35 1.92
CA LYS A 4 9.00 7.67 0.86
C LYS A 4 8.34 8.14 -0.43
N LYS A 5 7.00 8.27 -0.45
CA LYS A 5 6.22 8.68 -1.64
C LYS A 5 6.78 9.96 -2.26
N ASP A 6 7.01 10.99 -1.45
CA ASP A 6 7.44 12.30 -1.98
C ASP A 6 8.87 12.27 -2.49
N ALA A 7 9.76 11.49 -1.85
CA ALA A 7 11.11 11.28 -2.35
C ALA A 7 11.10 10.55 -3.70
N ILE A 8 10.25 9.53 -3.86
CA ILE A 8 10.09 8.80 -5.12
C ILE A 8 9.52 9.71 -6.21
N ARG A 9 8.51 10.54 -5.89
CA ARG A 9 7.95 11.50 -6.85
C ARG A 9 8.97 12.55 -7.27
N LYS A 10 9.80 13.04 -6.34
CA LYS A 10 10.91 13.96 -6.64
C LYS A 10 11.96 13.30 -7.54
N MET A 11 12.28 12.04 -7.29
CA MET A 11 13.24 11.28 -8.10
C MET A 11 12.81 11.21 -9.57
N VAL A 12 11.53 10.93 -9.86
CA VAL A 12 11.06 10.75 -11.24
C VAL A 12 10.83 12.05 -12.02
N VAL A 13 10.96 13.21 -11.37
CA VAL A 13 10.90 14.54 -12.03
C VAL A 13 12.25 15.23 -12.11
N ASP A 14 13.29 14.66 -11.50
CA ASP A 14 14.65 15.18 -11.56
C ASP A 14 15.20 15.06 -12.99
N SER A 15 16.02 16.01 -13.44
CA SER A 15 16.59 15.98 -14.79
C SER A 15 17.40 14.70 -15.04
N LYS A 16 18.11 14.21 -14.02
CA LYS A 16 18.91 12.98 -14.09
C LYS A 16 18.07 11.74 -14.36
N TRP A 17 16.78 11.76 -14.01
CA TRP A 17 15.87 10.64 -14.32
C TRP A 17 15.80 10.42 -15.83
N TYR A 18 15.70 11.50 -16.61
CA TYR A 18 15.54 11.46 -18.06
C TYR A 18 16.83 11.08 -18.81
N ASP A 19 17.98 11.11 -18.14
CA ASP A 19 19.23 10.63 -18.71
C ASP A 19 19.29 9.10 -18.77
N LEU A 20 18.51 8.41 -17.93
CA LEU A 20 18.48 6.94 -17.87
C LEU A 20 17.92 6.33 -19.18
N PRO A 21 18.60 5.34 -19.79
CA PRO A 21 18.11 4.68 -21.00
C PRO A 21 16.75 3.99 -20.80
N ASP A 22 16.57 3.35 -19.64
CA ASP A 22 15.37 2.56 -19.34
C ASP A 22 14.10 3.40 -19.26
N VAL A 23 14.19 4.65 -18.78
CA VAL A 23 13.02 5.53 -18.63
C VAL A 23 12.51 6.04 -19.98
N LYS A 24 13.36 6.02 -21.02
CA LYS A 24 13.01 6.42 -22.39
C LYS A 24 12.19 5.36 -23.11
N SER A 25 12.29 4.10 -22.66
CA SER A 25 11.45 3.01 -23.15
C SER A 25 9.97 3.27 -22.90
N LYS A 26 9.09 2.63 -23.68
CA LYS A 26 7.63 2.73 -23.47
C LYS A 26 7.24 2.39 -22.01
N LYS A 27 7.77 1.29 -21.48
CA LYS A 27 7.53 0.83 -20.10
C LYS A 27 8.06 1.83 -19.06
N GLY A 28 9.22 2.44 -19.32
CA GLY A 28 9.81 3.44 -18.43
C GLY A 28 8.98 4.73 -18.33
N LYS A 29 8.44 5.19 -19.45
CA LYS A 29 7.51 6.33 -19.50
C LYS A 29 6.22 6.01 -18.75
N GLU A 30 5.64 4.84 -19.00
CA GLU A 30 4.44 4.37 -18.29
C GLU A 30 4.66 4.28 -16.77
N ALA A 31 5.80 3.75 -16.33
CA ALA A 31 6.17 3.70 -14.92
C ALA A 31 6.31 5.11 -14.30
N THR A 32 6.93 6.04 -15.02
CA THR A 32 7.04 7.45 -14.60
C THR A 32 5.65 8.08 -14.40
N THR A 33 4.75 7.91 -15.38
CA THR A 33 3.37 8.39 -15.29
C THR A 33 2.62 7.74 -14.13
N MET A 34 2.81 6.44 -13.91
CA MET A 34 2.19 5.70 -12.81
C MET A 34 2.65 6.23 -11.44
N VAL A 35 3.94 6.46 -11.26
CA VAL A 35 4.50 7.04 -10.02
C VAL A 35 3.99 8.46 -9.77
N LEU A 36 3.70 9.24 -10.81
CA LEU A 36 3.12 10.57 -10.66
C LEU A 36 1.60 10.56 -10.43
N SER A 37 0.93 9.47 -10.78
CA SER A 37 -0.53 9.32 -10.66
C SER A 37 -1.01 9.33 -9.20
N ILE A 38 -2.00 10.18 -8.91
CA ILE A 38 -2.68 10.20 -7.61
C ILE A 38 -3.44 8.89 -7.34
N PRO A 39 -4.26 8.37 -8.27
CA PRO A 39 -4.93 7.08 -8.12
C PRO A 39 -4.00 5.91 -7.76
N PHE A 40 -2.80 5.88 -8.34
CA PHE A 40 -1.80 4.85 -8.03
C PHE A 40 -1.47 4.82 -6.53
N TRP A 41 -1.12 5.98 -5.95
CA TRP A 41 -0.77 6.07 -4.53
C TRP A 41 -1.95 5.83 -3.59
N ILE A 42 -3.18 6.14 -4.02
CA ILE A 42 -4.39 5.75 -3.28
C ILE A 42 -4.49 4.22 -3.24
N GLY A 43 -4.27 3.55 -4.37
CA GLY A 43 -4.24 2.09 -4.45
C GLY A 43 -3.15 1.48 -3.56
N VAL A 44 -1.91 1.99 -3.63
CA VAL A 44 -0.81 1.54 -2.76
C VAL A 44 -1.15 1.70 -1.27
N SER A 45 -1.67 2.87 -0.88
CA SER A 45 -2.10 3.14 0.50
C SER A 45 -3.18 2.16 0.97
N LEU A 46 -4.16 1.88 0.12
CA LEU A 46 -5.19 0.89 0.39
C LEU A 46 -4.59 -0.50 0.59
N CYS A 47 -3.75 -0.97 -0.34
CA CYS A 47 -3.12 -2.29 -0.24
C CYS A 47 -2.40 -2.42 1.11
N LEU A 48 -1.61 -1.42 1.49
CA LEU A 48 -0.91 -1.43 2.78
C LEU A 48 -1.88 -1.54 3.96
N LYS A 49 -2.96 -0.74 3.98
CA LYS A 49 -3.98 -0.81 5.06
C LYS A 49 -4.69 -2.17 5.15
N VAL A 50 -4.85 -2.87 4.03
CA VAL A 50 -5.47 -4.20 3.99
C VAL A 50 -4.48 -5.29 4.40
N PHE A 51 -3.25 -5.22 3.92
CA PHE A 51 -2.24 -6.26 4.17
C PHE A 51 -1.59 -6.15 5.54
N GLU A 52 -1.45 -4.95 6.11
CA GLU A 52 -0.86 -4.76 7.44
C GLU A 52 -1.52 -5.61 8.54
N PRO A 53 -2.86 -5.59 8.74
CA PRO A 53 -3.50 -6.44 9.74
C PRO A 53 -3.39 -7.93 9.41
N LEU A 54 -3.38 -8.32 8.13
CA LEU A 54 -3.20 -9.71 7.71
C LEU A 54 -1.80 -10.22 8.05
N VAL A 55 -0.76 -9.46 7.76
CA VAL A 55 0.63 -9.83 8.07
C VAL A 55 0.85 -9.89 9.58
N LYS A 56 0.25 -8.97 10.35
CA LYS A 56 0.29 -9.02 11.82
C LYS A 56 -0.35 -10.31 12.35
N LEU A 57 -1.53 -10.68 11.84
CA LEU A 57 -2.22 -11.91 12.24
C LEU A 57 -1.43 -13.16 11.86
N LEU A 58 -0.90 -13.23 10.64
CA LEU A 58 -0.09 -14.37 10.18
C LEU A 58 1.16 -14.56 11.04
N ARG A 59 1.90 -13.46 11.31
CA ARG A 59 3.07 -13.51 12.21
C ARG A 59 2.73 -14.00 13.61
N LEU A 60 1.52 -13.70 14.09
CA LEU A 60 1.06 -14.15 15.41
C LEU A 60 0.72 -15.64 15.42
N VAL A 61 0.15 -16.15 14.32
CA VAL A 61 -0.16 -17.58 14.14
C VAL A 61 1.10 -18.41 13.93
N ASP A 62 2.06 -17.88 13.16
CA ASP A 62 3.32 -18.54 12.83
C ASP A 62 4.38 -18.41 13.94
N GLY A 63 4.17 -17.54 14.92
CA GLY A 63 5.12 -17.30 16.00
C GLY A 63 5.19 -18.48 16.99
N ASP A 64 6.41 -18.81 17.46
CA ASP A 64 6.64 -19.86 18.46
C ASP A 64 5.95 -19.59 19.81
N VAL A 65 5.51 -18.35 20.06
CA VAL A 65 4.73 -17.99 21.24
C VAL A 65 3.30 -18.47 21.05
N LYS A 66 2.98 -19.60 21.68
CA LYS A 66 1.66 -20.21 21.67
C LYS A 66 0.62 -19.29 22.34
N SER A 67 0.02 -18.44 21.54
CA SER A 67 -1.12 -17.61 21.93
C SER A 67 -2.33 -18.50 22.24
N SER A 68 -3.18 -18.12 23.20
CA SER A 68 -4.44 -18.83 23.39
C SER A 68 -5.35 -18.63 22.16
N MET A 69 -6.16 -19.63 21.81
CA MET A 69 -7.10 -19.53 20.69
C MET A 69 -8.06 -18.32 20.83
N GLY A 70 -8.42 -17.95 22.06
CA GLY A 70 -9.23 -16.77 22.34
C GLY A 70 -8.54 -15.45 21.95
N PHE A 71 -7.23 -15.35 22.14
CA PHE A 71 -6.44 -14.18 21.72
C PHE A 71 -6.37 -14.07 20.20
N LEU A 72 -6.05 -15.18 19.51
CA LEU A 72 -6.02 -15.23 18.04
C LEU A 72 -7.37 -14.86 17.41
N TYR A 73 -8.46 -15.33 18.01
CA TYR A 73 -9.81 -14.98 17.55
C TYR A 73 -10.12 -13.48 17.72
N GLY A 74 -9.69 -12.87 18.81
CA GLY A 74 -9.77 -11.41 19.01
C GLY A 74 -9.03 -10.64 17.92
N GLU A 75 -7.79 -11.03 17.64
CA GLU A 75 -6.96 -10.41 16.60
C GLU A 75 -7.53 -10.61 15.19
N LEU A 76 -8.13 -11.77 14.91
CA LEU A 76 -8.82 -12.02 13.64
C LEU A 76 -10.03 -11.08 13.46
N ILE A 77 -10.82 -10.85 14.53
CA ILE A 77 -11.92 -9.89 14.50
C ILE A 77 -11.40 -8.47 14.26
N ASN A 78 -10.32 -8.08 14.94
CA ASN A 78 -9.69 -6.77 14.76
C ASN A 78 -9.20 -6.58 13.32
N ALA A 79 -8.54 -7.58 12.74
CA ALA A 79 -8.10 -7.57 11.35
C ALA A 79 -9.28 -7.42 10.37
N LYS A 80 -10.38 -8.16 10.61
CA LYS A 80 -11.60 -8.05 9.80
C LYS A 80 -12.21 -6.64 9.85
N LYS A 81 -12.24 -6.00 11.02
CA LYS A 81 -12.73 -4.62 11.18
C LYS A 81 -11.85 -3.62 10.43
N ALA A 82 -10.52 -3.71 10.60
CA ALA A 82 -9.56 -2.83 9.94
C ALA A 82 -9.66 -2.90 8.40
N ILE A 83 -9.80 -4.12 7.84
CA ILE A 83 -9.99 -4.31 6.40
C ILE A 83 -11.31 -3.68 5.93
N LYS A 84 -12.41 -3.89 6.68
CA LYS A 84 -13.71 -3.30 6.34
C LYS A 84 -13.65 -1.77 6.33
N GLU A 85 -12.96 -1.17 7.28
CA GLU A 85 -12.76 0.28 7.34
C GLU A 85 -11.91 0.78 6.17
N ALA A 86 -10.80 0.11 5.87
CA ALA A 86 -9.92 0.47 4.75
C ALA A 86 -10.69 0.44 3.41
N LEU A 87 -11.53 -0.56 3.19
CA LEU A 87 -12.38 -0.67 2.00
C LEU A 87 -13.55 0.32 2.01
N GLY A 88 -14.13 0.61 3.18
CA GLY A 88 -15.20 1.60 3.33
C GLY A 88 -14.75 3.02 2.98
N MET A 89 -13.50 3.37 3.29
CA MET A 89 -12.89 4.65 2.91
C MET A 89 -12.78 4.85 1.39
N LEU A 90 -12.61 3.77 0.60
CA LEU A 90 -12.57 3.88 -0.87
C LEU A 90 -13.90 4.36 -1.44
N ARG A 91 -15.01 3.82 -0.91
CA ARG A 91 -16.36 4.10 -1.41
C ARG A 91 -16.80 5.55 -1.15
N GLN A 92 -16.15 6.23 -0.20
CA GLN A 92 -16.33 7.65 0.08
C GLN A 92 -15.47 8.53 -0.86
N ASN A 93 -14.24 8.11 -1.16
CA ASN A 93 -13.34 8.86 -2.03
C ASN A 93 -13.73 8.80 -3.52
N THR A 94 -14.35 7.71 -3.99
CA THR A 94 -14.88 7.61 -5.36
C THR A 94 -16.19 8.38 -5.58
N LYS A 95 -16.83 8.88 -4.51
CA LYS A 95 -18.03 9.74 -4.59
C LYS A 95 -17.70 11.24 -4.55
N LYS A 96 -16.44 11.59 -4.31
CA LYS A 96 -15.95 12.98 -4.22
C LYS A 96 -15.10 13.41 -5.44
N LEU A 97 -14.99 12.53 -6.43
CA LEU A 97 -14.45 12.77 -7.77
C LEU A 97 -15.62 12.74 -8.75
#